data_AF-A0A1C0VXB5-F1
#
_entry.id   AF-A0A1C0VXB5-F1
#
_cell.length_a   1.000
_cell.length_b   1.000
_cell.length_c   1.000
_cell.angle_alpha   90.00
_cell.angle_beta   90.00
_cell.angle_gamma   90.00
#
_symmetry.space_group_name_H-M   'P 1'
#
loop_
_entity.id
_entity.type
_entity.pdbx_description
1 polymer ?
#
loop_
_entity_poly.entity_id
_entity_poly.type
_entity_poly.pdbx_seq_one_letter_code
_entity_poly.pdbx_strand_id
1 'polypeptide(L)'
;MSPLLNQILPKKKKNRPLTGLKEKFLQGIFYQLKNGCNWADLPKDLPPYSTVYWHYKQWRKQGVIEKLILNYRRFIHRCQNESLFY
;
A
#
# COMPACT_ATOMS: atom_id res chain seq x y z
N MET A 1 -0.72 42.42 28.04
CA MET A 1 -1.80 41.44 28.28
C MET A 1 -2.68 41.43 27.03
N SER A 2 -2.64 40.49 26.09
CA SER A 2 -2.18 39.10 26.17
C SER A 2 -1.61 38.63 24.82
N PRO A 3 -0.30 38.37 24.73
CA PRO A 3 0.40 37.88 23.54
C PRO A 3 0.32 36.34 23.40
N LEU A 4 -0.88 35.74 23.52
CA LEU A 4 -0.99 34.29 23.80
C LEU A 4 -1.80 33.42 22.83
N LEU A 5 -2.37 33.92 21.74
CA LEU A 5 -3.12 33.03 20.83
C LEU A 5 -2.62 32.96 19.39
N ASN A 6 -1.45 33.51 19.09
CA ASN A 6 -0.70 33.16 17.87
C ASN A 6 0.16 31.88 18.06
N GLN A 7 0.04 31.22 19.22
CA GLN A 7 0.70 29.94 19.56
C GLN A 7 -0.13 28.70 19.18
N ILE A 8 -1.37 28.85 18.69
CA ILE A 8 -2.14 27.72 18.16
C ILE A 8 -1.80 27.58 16.67
N LEU A 9 -0.51 27.33 16.46
CA LEU A 9 0.21 26.86 15.29
C LEU A 9 -0.67 26.66 14.02
N PRO A 10 -0.29 27.22 12.86
CA PRO A 10 -0.65 26.56 11.62
C PRO A 10 -0.08 25.15 11.72
N LYS A 11 -0.92 24.12 11.86
CA LYS A 11 -0.50 22.74 11.67
C LYS A 11 -0.14 22.61 10.20
N LYS A 12 1.07 23.07 9.84
CA LYS A 12 1.79 22.68 8.63
C LYS A 12 1.58 21.17 8.51
N LYS A 13 1.00 20.78 7.37
CA LYS A 13 0.64 19.40 6.99
C LYS A 13 1.58 18.45 7.70
N LYS A 14 1.04 17.57 8.56
CA LYS A 14 1.79 16.41 9.05
C LYS A 14 2.53 15.87 7.83
N ASN A 15 3.86 15.93 7.87
CA ASN A 15 4.72 15.11 7.05
C ASN A 15 4.32 13.68 7.40
N ARG A 16 3.21 13.18 6.82
CA ARG A 16 2.85 11.78 6.92
C ARG A 16 4.03 11.07 6.29
N PRO A 17 4.62 10.10 7.00
CA PRO A 17 5.83 9.46 6.53
C PRO A 17 5.55 9.00 5.09
N LEU A 18 6.40 9.44 4.17
CA LEU A 18 6.32 9.14 2.74
C LEU A 18 6.27 7.61 2.49
N THR A 19 6.59 6.82 3.52
CA THR A 19 6.39 5.37 3.68
C THR A 19 4.97 4.91 3.32
N GLY A 20 3.93 5.62 3.76
CA GLY A 20 2.54 5.18 3.59
C GLY A 20 2.05 5.18 2.13
N LEU A 21 2.70 5.95 1.25
CA LEU A 21 2.38 5.93 -0.19
C LEU A 21 2.81 4.61 -0.84
N LYS A 22 4.02 4.13 -0.52
CA LYS A 22 4.55 2.87 -1.06
C LYS A 22 3.72 1.68 -0.59
N GLU A 23 3.33 1.67 0.69
CA GLU A 23 2.46 0.63 1.26
C GLU A 23 1.09 0.61 0.57
N LYS A 24 0.50 1.77 0.29
CA LYS A 24 -0.77 1.88 -0.44
C LYS A 24 -0.69 1.37 -1.88
N PHE A 25 0.40 1.64 -2.60
CA PHE A 25 0.59 1.06 -3.93
C PHE A 25 0.77 -0.46 -3.88
N LEU A 26 1.52 -0.95 -2.90
CA LEU A 26 1.66 -2.39 -2.67
C LEU A 26 0.32 -3.04 -2.37
N GLN A 27 -0.53 -2.44 -1.53
CA GLN A 27 -1.88 -2.92 -1.26
C GLN A 27 -2.72 -3.00 -2.53
N GLY A 28 -2.66 -2.00 -3.41
CA GLY A 28 -3.36 -2.04 -4.70
C GLY A 28 -2.85 -3.11 -5.65
N ILE A 29 -1.53 -3.29 -5.73
CA ILE A 29 -0.93 -4.38 -6.52
C ILE A 29 -1.32 -5.74 -5.95
N PHE A 30 -1.30 -5.91 -4.63
CA PHE A 30 -1.70 -7.16 -3.98
C PHE A 30 -3.17 -7.47 -4.18
N TYR A 31 -4.04 -6.46 -4.07
CA TYR A 31 -5.48 -6.61 -4.32
C TYR A 31 -5.72 -7.12 -5.73
N GLN A 32 -5.10 -6.47 -6.72
CA GLN A 32 -5.15 -6.87 -8.12
C GLN A 32 -4.65 -8.31 -8.33
N LEU A 33 -3.51 -8.67 -7.75
CA LEU A 33 -2.91 -10.01 -7.91
C LEU A 33 -3.70 -11.11 -7.20
N LYS A 34 -4.35 -10.80 -6.07
CA LYS A 34 -5.15 -11.75 -5.30
C LYS A 34 -6.53 -11.97 -5.91
N ASN A 35 -7.19 -10.92 -6.38
CA ASN A 35 -8.58 -10.96 -6.81
C ASN A 35 -8.73 -11.07 -8.34
N GLY A 36 -7.68 -10.76 -9.11
CA GLY A 36 -7.72 -10.84 -10.57
C GLY A 36 -8.69 -9.86 -11.23
N CYS A 37 -9.03 -8.74 -10.58
CA CYS A 37 -9.94 -7.72 -11.12
C CYS A 37 -9.31 -6.93 -12.26
N ASN A 38 -10.05 -6.06 -12.96
CA ASN A 38 -9.42 -5.08 -13.83
C ASN A 38 -8.82 -3.95 -12.97
N TRP A 39 -7.77 -3.27 -13.44
CA TRP A 39 -7.19 -2.14 -12.71
C TRP A 39 -8.24 -1.03 -12.49
N ALA A 40 -9.17 -0.85 -13.41
CA ALA A 40 -10.26 0.12 -13.27
C ALA A 40 -11.26 -0.22 -12.13
N ASP A 41 -11.33 -1.50 -11.72
CA ASP A 41 -12.21 -1.99 -10.66
C ASP A 41 -11.57 -1.95 -9.27
N LEU A 42 -10.37 -1.36 -9.14
CA LEU A 42 -9.74 -1.15 -7.84
C LEU A 42 -10.64 -0.29 -6.93
N PRO A 43 -10.83 -0.69 -5.64
CA PRO A 43 -11.65 0.08 -4.73
C PRO A 43 -11.11 1.50 -4.53
N LYS A 44 -12.03 2.46 -4.40
CA LYS A 44 -11.73 3.91 -4.32
C LYS A 44 -10.89 4.33 -3.11
N ASP A 45 -10.77 3.46 -2.09
CA ASP A 45 -9.91 3.69 -0.92
C ASP A 45 -8.41 3.54 -1.24
N LEU A 46 -8.11 2.85 -2.34
CA LEU A 46 -6.77 2.65 -2.85
C LEU A 46 -6.32 3.82 -3.73
N PRO A 47 -5.00 3.99 -3.94
CA PRO A 47 -4.48 5.00 -4.85
C PRO A 47 -5.04 4.81 -6.27
N PRO A 48 -5.09 5.89 -7.09
CA PRO A 48 -5.60 5.84 -8.45
C PRO A 48 -4.95 4.72 -9.26
N TYR A 49 -5.77 3.92 -9.95
CA TYR A 49 -5.32 2.72 -10.66
C TYR A 49 -4.18 3.01 -11.65
N SER A 50 -4.19 4.17 -12.31
CA SER A 50 -3.15 4.59 -13.26
C SER A 50 -1.78 4.67 -12.60
N THR A 51 -1.72 5.17 -11.36
CA THR A 51 -0.49 5.28 -10.58
C THR A 51 -0.04 3.92 -10.07
N VAL A 52 -0.98 3.08 -9.60
CA VAL A 52 -0.68 1.70 -9.20
C VAL A 52 -0.10 0.90 -10.36
N TYR A 53 -0.72 1.01 -11.54
CA TYR A 53 -0.29 0.34 -12.75
C TYR A 53 1.09 0.81 -13.21
N TRP A 54 1.38 2.12 -13.12
CA TRP A 54 2.71 2.64 -13.44
C TRP A 54 3.80 2.02 -12.56
N HIS A 55 3.58 1.98 -11.23
CA HIS A 55 4.50 1.33 -10.29
C HIS A 55 4.62 -0.17 -10.55
N TYR A 56 3.50 -0.85 -10.79
CA TYR A 56 3.49 -2.26 -11.16
C TYR A 56 4.37 -2.53 -12.39
N LYS A 57 4.22 -1.74 -13.46
CA LYS A 57 4.99 -1.90 -14.70
C LYS A 57 6.49 -1.71 -14.47
N GLN A 58 6.89 -0.71 -13.68
CA GLN A 58 8.31 -0.50 -13.34
C GLN A 58 8.87 -1.66 -12.52
N TRP A 59 8.14 -2.13 -11.51
CA TRP A 59 8.58 -3.22 -10.64
C TRP A 59 8.55 -4.59 -11.31
N ARG A 60 7.65 -4.80 -12.29
CA ARG A 60 7.69 -5.98 -13.16
C ARG A 60 8.97 -6.01 -13.98
N LYS A 61 9.36 -4.88 -14.60
CA LYS A 61 10.62 -4.79 -15.36
C LYS A 61 11.86 -5.06 -14.49
N GLN A 62 11.79 -4.74 -13.20
CA GLN A 62 12.87 -4.96 -12.25
C GLN A 62 12.85 -6.35 -11.58
N GLY A 63 11.90 -7.23 -11.90
CA GLY A 63 11.74 -8.54 -11.25
C GLY A 63 11.32 -8.48 -9.78
N VAL A 64 10.89 -7.31 -9.29
CA VAL A 64 10.50 -7.09 -7.88
C VAL A 64 9.17 -7.79 -7.57
N ILE A 65 8.24 -7.83 -8.53
CA ILE A 65 6.91 -8.43 -8.32
C ILE A 65 7.01 -9.93 -8.05
N GLU A 66 7.91 -10.66 -8.71
CA GLU A 66 8.10 -12.09 -8.47
C GLU A 66 8.58 -12.36 -7.04
N LYS A 67 9.57 -11.57 -6.59
CA LYS A 67 10.02 -11.61 -5.19
C LYS A 67 8.88 -11.28 -4.24
N LEU A 68 8.07 -10.28 -4.55
CA LEU A 68 6.93 -9.87 -3.73
C LEU A 68 5.90 -11.00 -3.57
N ILE A 69 5.52 -11.64 -4.68
CA ILE A 69 4.58 -12.78 -4.71
C ILE A 69 5.14 -13.96 -3.91
N LEU A 70 6.43 -14.28 -4.08
CA LEU A 70 7.08 -15.38 -3.33
C LEU A 70 7.11 -15.11 -1.82
N ASN A 71 7.37 -13.86 -1.41
CA ASN A 71 7.33 -13.49 0.00
C ASN A 71 5.91 -13.52 0.57
N TYR A 72 4.91 -13.03 -0.18
CA TYR A 72 3.52 -13.07 0.23
C TYR A 72 2.99 -14.50 0.38
N ARG A 73 3.31 -15.39 -0.57
CA ARG A 73 2.99 -16.83 -0.46
C ARG A 73 3.58 -17.45 0.81
N ARG A 74 4.84 -17.13 1.14
CA ARG A 74 5.48 -17.61 2.38
C ARG A 74 4.79 -17.05 3.63
N PHE A 75 4.40 -15.78 3.62
CA PHE A 75 3.68 -15.16 4.73
C PHE A 75 2.30 -15.81 4.95
N ILE A 76 1.49 -15.93 3.89
CA ILE A 76 0.18 -16.56 3.97
C ILE A 76 0.30 -18.04 4.35
N HIS A 77 1.25 -18.79 3.79
CA HIS A 77 1.49 -20.18 4.18
C HIS A 77 1.87 -20.29 5.65
N ARG A 78 2.69 -19.38 6.19
CA ARG A 78 3.00 -19.35 7.63
C ARG A 78 1.76 -19.08 8.48
N CYS A 79 0.89 -18.15 8.06
CA CYS A 79 -0.35 -17.86 8.77
C CYS A 79 -1.43 -18.95 8.64
N GLN A 80 -1.52 -19.67 7.51
CA GLN A 80 -2.49 -20.75 7.31
C GLN A 80 -2.10 -22.05 8.02
N ASN A 81 -0.81 -22.31 8.26
CA ASN A 81 -0.37 -23.48 9.04
C ASN A 81 -0.66 -23.35 10.55
N GLU A 82 -1.01 -22.15 11.05
CA GLU A 82 -1.54 -21.95 12.41
C GLU A 82 -3.08 -22.06 12.50
N SER A 83 -3.79 -22.25 11.38
CA SER A 83 -5.25 -22.33 11.34
C SER A 83 -5.80 -23.76 11.11
N LEU A 84 -4.93 -24.78 11.10
CA LEU A 84 -5.32 -26.19 11.15
C LEU A 84 -5.21 -26.80 12.56
N PHE A 85 -4.95 -25.97 13.56
CA PHE A 85 -4.94 -26.34 14.97
C PHE A 85 -5.93 -25.48 15.77
N TYR A 86 -7.17 -25.32 15.28
CA TYR A 86 -8.32 -24.95 16.11
C TYR A 86 -9.60 -25.47 15.48
#